data_AF-A0A4Q2DDT9-F1
#
_entry.id   AF-A0A4Q2DDT9-F1
#
_cell.length_a   1.000
_cell.length_b   1.000
_cell.length_c   1.000
_cell.angle_alpha   90.00
_cell.angle_beta   90.00
_cell.angle_gamma   90.00
#
_symmetry.space_group_name_H-M   'P 1'
#
loop_
_entity.id
_entity.type
_entity.pdbx_description
1 polymer ?
#
loop_
_entity_poly.entity_id
_entity_poly.type
_entity_poly.pdbx_seq_one_letter_code
_entity_poly.pdbx_strand_id
1 'polypeptide(L)'
;MPGALDEKSALVHAGFLNAWNTVATRTIDAVRVQLAQHPGYSIVVSGHSLGGALASLAGISFKRVFPSVPLRVFTYGQPRTGNAAYATLLNKEIGTPNLYRGVHTTDGVPTIIPTAAGYRHHGTEYWSMADPVTPENTRACDPNGEDLSCSAQKLSAGINPPHTVYYNIVAGTPYCI
;
A
#
# COMPACT_ATOMS: atom_id res chain seq x y z
N MET A 1 -20.91 17.54 5.78
CA MET A 1 -20.81 16.91 4.45
C MET A 1 -21.78 15.74 4.39
N PRO A 2 -22.75 15.70 3.46
CA PRO A 2 -23.66 14.57 3.31
C PRO A 2 -23.26 13.64 2.16
N GLY A 3 -23.29 12.32 2.44
CA GLY A 3 -23.54 11.28 1.43
C GLY A 3 -22.36 10.47 0.90
N ALA A 4 -21.74 9.62 1.75
CA ALA A 4 -21.27 8.25 1.43
C ALA A 4 -20.30 7.77 2.53
N LEU A 5 -20.79 6.89 3.41
CA LEU A 5 -20.06 6.03 4.36
C LEU A 5 -18.80 6.64 5.01
N ASP A 6 -19.08 7.42 6.04
CA ASP A 6 -18.31 7.59 7.27
C ASP A 6 -16.78 7.73 7.20
N GLU A 7 -16.29 8.86 6.66
CA GLU A 7 -14.89 9.27 6.87
C GLU A 7 -14.49 9.36 8.37
N LYS A 8 -15.46 9.47 9.29
CA LYS A 8 -15.19 9.58 10.73
C LYS A 8 -14.89 8.24 11.41
N SER A 9 -15.13 7.10 10.75
CA SER A 9 -14.76 5.78 11.28
C SER A 9 -13.51 5.18 10.65
N ALA A 10 -12.83 5.88 9.74
CA ALA A 10 -11.56 5.43 9.21
C ALA A 10 -10.48 5.44 10.31
N LEU A 11 -10.01 4.26 10.69
CA LEU A 11 -8.97 4.07 11.70
C LEU A 11 -7.75 3.41 11.07
N VAL A 12 -6.57 3.84 11.49
CA VAL A 12 -5.28 3.34 11.02
C VAL A 12 -4.43 2.91 12.20
N HIS A 13 -3.48 2.01 11.97
CA HIS A 13 -2.55 1.58 13.01
C HIS A 13 -1.73 2.78 13.52
N ALA A 14 -1.79 3.06 14.82
CA ALA A 14 -1.20 4.25 15.44
C ALA A 14 0.31 4.38 15.16
N GLY A 15 1.05 3.26 15.17
CA GLY A 15 2.48 3.27 14.87
C GLY A 15 2.80 3.71 13.44
N PHE A 16 1.99 3.30 12.45
CA PHE A 16 2.19 3.68 11.05
C PHE A 16 1.83 5.15 10.85
N LEU A 17 0.74 5.61 11.46
CA LEU A 17 0.32 7.00 11.42
C LEU A 17 1.36 7.93 12.06
N ASN A 18 1.86 7.58 13.24
CA ASN A 18 2.89 8.35 13.93
C ASN A 18 4.16 8.45 13.07
N ALA A 19 4.62 7.32 12.50
CA ALA A 19 5.79 7.30 11.64
C ALA A 19 5.61 8.18 10.39
N TRP A 20 4.48 8.09 9.69
CA TRP A 20 4.17 8.98 8.57
C TRP A 20 4.16 10.45 8.99
N ASN A 21 3.50 10.78 10.09
CA ASN A 21 3.36 12.17 10.57
C ASN A 21 4.71 12.82 10.88
N THR A 22 5.74 12.05 11.27
CA THR A 22 7.08 12.61 11.50
C THR A 22 7.73 13.21 10.25
N VAL A 23 7.36 12.74 9.06
CA VAL A 23 7.94 13.16 7.78
C VAL A 23 6.95 13.84 6.83
N ALA A 24 5.64 13.76 7.13
CA ALA A 24 4.57 14.18 6.23
C ALA A 24 4.73 15.61 5.69
N THR A 25 4.93 16.61 6.56
CA THR A 25 5.06 18.02 6.16
C THR A 25 6.23 18.21 5.19
N ARG A 26 7.42 17.74 5.56
CA ARG A 26 8.62 17.88 4.72
C ARG A 26 8.44 17.21 3.36
N THR A 27 7.84 16.03 3.33
CA THR A 27 7.60 15.29 2.09
C THR A 27 6.58 16.00 1.20
N ILE A 28 5.46 16.47 1.77
CA ILE A 28 4.42 17.22 1.03
C ILE A 28 4.98 18.51 0.45
N ASP A 29 5.77 19.25 1.22
CA ASP A 29 6.38 20.50 0.76
C ASP A 29 7.38 20.25 -0.37
N ALA A 30 8.21 19.21 -0.27
CA ALA A 30 9.12 18.82 -1.34
C ALA A 30 8.37 18.46 -2.63
N VAL A 31 7.30 17.67 -2.55
CA VAL A 31 6.46 17.34 -3.71
C VAL A 31 5.82 18.59 -4.31
N ARG A 32 5.34 19.52 -3.48
CA ARG A 32 4.76 20.79 -3.97
C ARG A 32 5.75 21.59 -4.80
N VAL A 33 6.99 21.69 -4.34
CA VAL A 33 8.07 22.39 -5.08
C VAL A 33 8.32 21.71 -6.42
N GLN A 34 8.42 20.38 -6.45
CA GLN A 34 8.67 19.63 -7.68
C GLN A 34 7.52 19.79 -8.70
N LEU A 35 6.26 19.74 -8.25
CA LEU A 35 5.10 19.93 -9.13
C LEU A 35 5.01 21.35 -9.70
N ALA A 36 5.46 22.36 -8.94
CA ALA A 36 5.51 23.74 -9.43
C ALA A 36 6.62 23.94 -10.47
N GLN A 37 7.77 23.29 -10.29
CA GLN A 37 8.91 23.36 -11.21
C GLN A 37 8.71 22.52 -12.48
N HIS A 38 7.90 21.46 -12.39
CA HIS A 38 7.70 20.50 -13.46
C HIS A 38 6.20 20.27 -13.75
N PRO A 39 5.54 21.21 -14.47
CA PRO A 39 4.15 21.05 -14.87
C PRO A 39 3.94 19.75 -15.66
N GLY A 40 2.88 19.01 -15.33
CA GLY A 40 2.54 17.74 -15.97
C GLY A 40 3.13 16.49 -15.31
N TYR A 41 3.94 16.64 -14.26
CA TYR A 41 4.37 15.49 -13.45
C TYR A 41 3.18 14.79 -12.77
N SER A 42 3.36 13.50 -12.54
CA SER A 42 2.47 12.67 -11.72
C SER A 42 3.19 12.24 -10.44
N ILE A 43 2.42 11.83 -9.44
CA ILE A 43 2.95 11.33 -8.17
C ILE A 43 2.92 9.80 -8.21
N VAL A 44 4.07 9.19 -7.92
CA VAL A 44 4.17 7.77 -7.62
C VAL A 44 4.66 7.63 -6.19
N VAL A 45 3.88 6.96 -5.36
CA VAL A 45 4.26 6.62 -3.99
C VAL A 45 4.61 5.14 -3.95
N SER A 46 5.74 4.80 -3.35
CA SER A 46 6.11 3.41 -3.17
C SER A 46 6.75 3.13 -1.83
N GLY A 47 6.64 1.89 -1.37
CA GLY A 47 7.28 1.45 -0.15
C GLY A 47 7.16 -0.05 0.08
N HIS A 48 8.17 -0.60 0.76
CA HIS A 48 8.25 -1.99 1.18
C HIS A 48 8.00 -2.13 2.68
N SER A 49 7.40 -3.23 3.12
CA SER A 49 7.20 -3.55 4.55
C SER A 49 6.45 -2.43 5.29
N LEU A 50 6.99 -1.93 6.41
CA LEU A 50 6.54 -0.71 7.08
C LEU A 50 6.37 0.45 6.09
N GLY A 51 7.33 0.65 5.19
CA GLY A 51 7.27 1.66 4.15
C GLY A 51 6.06 1.49 3.22
N GLY A 52 5.55 0.27 3.02
CA GLY A 52 4.31 0.03 2.30
C GLY A 52 3.09 0.61 3.03
N ALA A 53 3.00 0.46 4.35
CA ALA A 53 1.95 1.09 5.15
C ALA A 53 2.06 2.63 5.14
N LEU A 54 3.28 3.16 5.21
CA LEU A 54 3.51 4.60 5.07
C LEU A 54 3.16 5.11 3.65
N ALA A 55 3.42 4.31 2.61
CA ALA A 55 3.08 4.65 1.24
C ALA A 55 1.57 4.79 1.02
N SER A 56 0.73 3.96 1.66
CA SER A 56 -0.73 4.15 1.56
C SER A 56 -1.23 5.39 2.31
N LEU A 57 -0.63 5.71 3.47
CA LEU A 57 -0.91 6.94 4.22
C LEU A 57 -0.45 8.19 3.45
N ALA A 58 0.70 8.12 2.80
CA ALA A 58 1.21 9.17 1.92
C ALA A 58 0.31 9.34 0.68
N GLY A 59 -0.12 8.25 0.06
CA GLY A 59 -1.03 8.25 -1.09
C GLY A 59 -2.31 9.03 -0.82
N ILE A 60 -3.00 8.75 0.30
CA ILE A 60 -4.23 9.48 0.65
C ILE A 60 -3.95 10.95 1.02
N SER A 61 -2.81 11.22 1.66
CA SER A 61 -2.39 12.59 1.99
C SER A 61 -2.14 13.41 0.73
N PHE A 62 -1.39 12.88 -0.23
CA PHE A 62 -1.13 13.54 -1.50
C PHE A 62 -2.38 13.69 -2.35
N LYS A 63 -3.27 12.68 -2.40
CA LYS A 63 -4.53 12.79 -3.14
C LYS A 63 -5.39 13.94 -2.61
N ARG A 64 -5.40 14.17 -1.29
CA ARG A 64 -6.13 15.29 -0.67
C ARG A 64 -5.47 16.65 -0.90
N VAL A 65 -4.14 16.72 -0.85
CA VAL A 65 -3.39 17.98 -1.04
C VAL A 65 -3.29 18.38 -2.52
N PHE A 66 -3.19 17.41 -3.42
CA PHE A 66 -3.00 17.59 -4.86
C PHE A 66 -4.10 16.86 -5.67
N PRO A 67 -5.38 17.22 -5.51
CA PRO A 67 -6.51 16.43 -6.03
C PRO A 67 -6.52 16.24 -7.55
N SER A 68 -5.95 17.18 -8.31
CA SER A 68 -5.86 17.17 -9.76
C SER A 68 -4.63 16.47 -10.32
N VAL A 69 -3.66 16.08 -9.48
CA VAL A 69 -2.43 15.44 -9.93
C VAL A 69 -2.65 13.93 -10.05
N PRO A 70 -2.30 13.29 -11.18
CA PRO A 70 -2.38 11.84 -11.29
C PRO A 70 -1.50 11.17 -10.24
N LEU A 71 -2.04 10.19 -9.53
CA LEU A 71 -1.37 9.53 -8.41
C LEU A 71 -1.52 8.02 -8.50
N ARG A 72 -0.41 7.30 -8.28
CA ARG A 72 -0.39 5.83 -8.12
C ARG A 72 0.38 5.44 -6.87
N VAL A 73 -0.04 4.36 -6.23
CA VAL A 73 0.61 3.79 -5.04
C VAL A 73 0.99 2.35 -5.32
N PHE A 74 2.28 2.04 -5.15
CA PHE A 74 2.84 0.69 -5.29
C PHE A 74 3.46 0.24 -3.98
N THR A 75 2.86 -0.73 -3.31
CA THR A 75 3.37 -1.26 -2.05
C THR A 75 3.85 -2.69 -2.21
N TYR A 76 4.84 -3.10 -1.41
CA TYR A 76 5.43 -4.44 -1.46
C TYR A 76 5.48 -5.01 -0.05
N GLY A 77 4.84 -6.16 0.20
CA GLY A 77 4.80 -6.74 1.54
C GLY A 77 4.10 -5.87 2.57
N GLN A 78 3.15 -5.03 2.14
CA GLN A 78 2.47 -4.08 3.01
C GLN A 78 1.57 -4.80 4.02
N PRO A 79 1.74 -4.57 5.34
CA PRO A 79 0.80 -5.07 6.34
C PRO A 79 -0.55 -4.32 6.26
N ARG A 80 -1.63 -4.96 6.71
CA ARG A 80 -2.94 -4.28 6.80
C ARG A 80 -2.79 -2.97 7.60
N THR A 81 -3.10 -1.84 6.98
CA THR A 81 -2.74 -0.52 7.51
C THR A 81 -3.85 0.12 8.34
N GLY A 82 -5.11 -0.22 8.07
CA GLY A 82 -6.25 0.33 8.77
C GLY A 82 -7.48 -0.59 8.71
N ASN A 83 -8.59 -0.09 9.22
CA ASN A 83 -9.85 -0.83 9.25
C ASN A 83 -10.57 -0.81 7.88
N ALA A 84 -11.73 -1.48 7.82
CA ALA A 84 -12.55 -1.52 6.61
C ALA A 84 -12.93 -0.13 6.07
N ALA A 85 -13.23 0.83 6.95
CA ALA A 85 -13.55 2.20 6.55
C ALA A 85 -12.34 2.90 5.90
N TYR A 86 -11.13 2.72 6.45
CA TYR A 86 -9.90 3.21 5.82
C TYR A 86 -9.66 2.57 4.44
N ALA A 87 -9.88 1.25 4.32
CA ALA A 87 -9.69 0.56 3.05
C ALA A 87 -10.65 1.07 1.96
N THR A 88 -11.93 1.21 2.30
CA THR A 88 -12.96 1.79 1.42
C THR A 88 -12.64 3.22 1.05
N LEU A 89 -12.16 4.04 2.00
CA LEU A 89 -11.76 5.43 1.75
C LEU A 89 -10.66 5.51 0.69
N LEU A 90 -9.60 4.69 0.80
CA LEU A 90 -8.50 4.69 -0.17
C LEU A 90 -8.97 4.26 -1.56
N ASN A 91 -9.72 3.15 -1.65
CA ASN A 91 -10.26 2.65 -2.91
C ASN A 91 -11.14 3.70 -3.60
N LYS A 92 -11.92 4.47 -2.84
CA LYS A 92 -12.77 5.55 -3.35
C LYS A 92 -11.97 6.77 -3.80
N GLU A 93 -11.10 7.30 -2.94
CA GLU A 93 -10.44 8.59 -3.17
C GLU A 93 -9.32 8.51 -4.21
N ILE A 94 -8.53 7.42 -4.20
CA ILE A 94 -7.41 7.23 -5.14
C ILE A 94 -7.87 6.46 -6.39
N GLY A 95 -8.89 5.61 -6.23
CA GLY A 95 -9.34 4.68 -7.26
C GLY A 95 -8.52 3.40 -7.25
N THR A 96 -9.20 2.24 -7.14
CA THR A 96 -8.53 0.93 -7.08
C THR A 96 -7.56 0.65 -8.22
N PRO A 97 -7.80 1.07 -9.49
CA PRO A 97 -6.82 0.90 -10.57
C PRO A 97 -5.48 1.64 -10.37
N ASN A 98 -5.36 2.49 -9.35
CA ASN A 98 -4.15 3.23 -9.01
C ASN A 98 -3.49 2.72 -7.72
N LEU A 99 -4.03 1.66 -7.10
CA LEU A 99 -3.57 1.07 -5.84
C LEU A 99 -3.09 -0.36 -6.09
N TYR A 100 -1.78 -0.55 -6.05
CA TYR A 100 -1.11 -1.82 -6.35
C TYR A 100 -0.43 -2.34 -5.09
N ARG A 101 -0.73 -3.57 -4.70
CA ARG A 101 0.00 -4.29 -3.63
C ARG A 101 0.70 -5.53 -4.18
N GLY A 102 2.02 -5.55 -4.19
CA GLY A 102 2.79 -6.76 -4.43
C GLY A 102 2.88 -7.63 -3.18
N VAL A 103 2.51 -8.90 -3.32
CA VAL A 103 2.69 -9.93 -2.28
C VAL A 103 3.49 -11.09 -2.86
N HIS A 104 4.50 -11.54 -2.13
CA HIS A 104 5.42 -12.57 -2.59
C HIS A 104 5.19 -13.90 -1.87
N THR A 105 4.90 -14.96 -2.62
CA THR A 105 4.77 -16.36 -2.19
C THR A 105 4.05 -16.53 -0.85
N THR A 106 4.81 -16.76 0.22
CA THR A 106 4.32 -16.99 1.58
C THR A 106 4.71 -15.89 2.55
N ASP A 107 5.04 -14.69 2.06
CA ASP A 107 5.32 -13.50 2.87
C ASP A 107 4.24 -13.31 3.95
N GLY A 108 4.67 -13.39 5.21
CA GLY A 108 3.77 -13.31 6.35
C GLY A 108 3.41 -11.89 6.76
N VAL A 109 4.11 -10.86 6.28
CA VAL A 109 3.86 -9.47 6.71
C VAL A 109 2.52 -8.93 6.24
N PRO A 110 2.05 -9.17 5.00
CA PRO A 110 0.74 -8.72 4.56
C PRO A 110 -0.40 -9.14 5.47
N THR A 111 -0.32 -10.33 6.09
CA THR A 111 -1.39 -10.86 6.94
C THR A 111 -1.08 -10.81 8.44
N ILE A 112 0.03 -10.19 8.86
CA ILE A 112 0.51 -10.18 10.25
C ILE A 112 -0.45 -9.53 11.25
N ILE A 113 -1.16 -8.48 10.82
CA ILE A 113 -2.26 -7.88 11.60
C ILE A 113 -3.56 -8.55 11.14
N PRO A 114 -4.23 -9.37 11.96
CA PRO A 114 -5.34 -10.20 11.51
C PRO A 114 -6.61 -9.41 11.23
N THR A 115 -7.45 -9.93 10.34
CA THR A 115 -8.78 -9.37 10.05
C THR A 115 -9.73 -9.43 11.25
N ALA A 116 -9.52 -10.37 12.17
CA ALA A 116 -10.25 -10.45 13.44
C ALA A 116 -10.05 -9.22 14.33
N ALA A 117 -8.96 -8.45 14.15
CA ALA A 117 -8.73 -7.18 14.81
C ALA A 117 -9.39 -5.99 14.09
N GLY A 118 -10.22 -6.24 13.06
CA GLY A 118 -10.95 -5.22 12.31
C GLY A 118 -10.17 -4.59 11.13
N TYR A 119 -8.94 -5.03 10.89
CA TYR A 119 -8.07 -4.52 9.83
C TYR A 119 -8.41 -5.14 8.47
N ARG A 120 -8.28 -4.35 7.39
CA ARG A 120 -8.51 -4.78 6.02
C ARG A 120 -7.48 -4.18 5.06
N HIS A 121 -7.13 -4.95 4.03
CA HIS A 121 -6.39 -4.44 2.87
C HIS A 121 -7.26 -3.57 1.97
N HIS A 122 -6.58 -2.75 1.17
CA HIS A 122 -7.13 -1.93 0.09
C HIS A 122 -6.33 -2.21 -1.18
N GLY A 123 -6.81 -1.69 -2.31
CA GLY A 123 -6.15 -1.85 -3.61
C GLY A 123 -6.16 -3.27 -4.14
N THR A 124 -5.68 -3.40 -5.38
CA THR A 124 -5.53 -4.69 -6.04
C THR A 124 -4.22 -5.34 -5.60
N GLU A 125 -4.33 -6.55 -5.06
CA GLU A 125 -3.17 -7.39 -4.81
C GLU A 125 -2.70 -8.07 -6.11
N TYR A 126 -1.39 -8.07 -6.29
CA TYR A 126 -0.66 -8.83 -7.30
C TYR A 126 0.20 -9.85 -6.56
N TRP A 127 -0.29 -11.09 -6.55
CA TRP A 127 0.34 -12.17 -5.80
C TRP A 127 1.23 -13.01 -6.71
N SER A 128 2.53 -13.00 -6.44
CA SER A 128 3.51 -13.86 -7.12
C SER A 128 3.60 -15.19 -6.39
N MET A 129 3.17 -16.27 -7.04
CA MET A 129 2.92 -17.56 -6.39
C MET A 129 4.17 -18.47 -6.30
N ALA A 130 5.20 -18.20 -7.10
CA ALA A 130 6.41 -19.02 -7.16
C ALA A 130 7.63 -18.19 -7.60
N ASP A 131 8.81 -18.75 -7.33
CA ASP A 131 10.10 -18.25 -7.81
C ASP A 131 10.58 -19.05 -9.05
N PRO A 132 11.27 -18.42 -10.02
CA PRO A 132 11.42 -16.97 -10.15
C PRO A 132 10.07 -16.31 -10.43
N VAL A 133 9.90 -15.05 -10.04
CA VAL A 133 8.66 -14.32 -10.29
C VAL A 133 8.54 -14.04 -11.79
N THR A 134 7.43 -14.46 -12.39
CA THR A 134 7.10 -14.22 -13.80
C THR A 134 5.66 -13.67 -13.93
N PRO A 135 5.29 -13.11 -15.10
CA PRO A 135 3.90 -12.75 -15.35
C PRO A 135 2.94 -13.95 -15.23
N GLU A 136 3.35 -15.15 -15.67
CA GLU A 136 2.51 -16.35 -15.68
C GLU A 136 2.19 -16.86 -14.27
N ASN A 137 3.08 -16.63 -13.30
CA ASN A 137 2.88 -16.99 -11.91
C ASN A 137 2.45 -15.83 -11.01
N THR A 138 2.15 -14.66 -11.59
CA THR A 138 1.66 -13.49 -10.88
C THR A 138 0.18 -13.26 -11.19
N ARG A 139 -0.65 -13.30 -10.16
CA ARG A 139 -2.11 -13.14 -10.28
C ARG A 139 -2.56 -11.80 -9.75
N ALA A 140 -3.42 -11.10 -10.50
CA ALA A 140 -4.23 -10.01 -9.97
C ALA A 140 -5.44 -10.56 -9.20
N CYS A 141 -5.60 -10.13 -7.96
CA CYS A 141 -6.61 -10.59 -7.02
C CYS A 141 -7.81 -9.62 -6.96
N ASP A 142 -8.80 -9.92 -6.11
CA ASP A 142 -9.94 -9.02 -5.91
C ASP A 142 -9.49 -7.60 -5.50
N PRO A 143 -9.98 -6.54 -6.17
CA PRO A 143 -9.64 -5.15 -5.89
C PRO A 143 -10.09 -4.65 -4.50
N ASN A 144 -10.99 -5.36 -3.82
CA ASN A 144 -11.45 -5.01 -2.48
C ASN A 144 -10.58 -5.61 -1.36
N GLY A 145 -9.53 -6.36 -1.73
CA GLY A 145 -8.62 -7.01 -0.80
C GLY A 145 -9.22 -8.25 -0.12
N GLU A 146 -8.41 -8.90 0.74
CA GLU A 146 -8.81 -10.10 1.51
C GLU A 146 -9.30 -11.28 0.66
N ASP A 147 -8.83 -11.40 -0.59
CA ASP A 147 -9.19 -12.48 -1.51
C ASP A 147 -8.63 -13.83 -1.04
N LEU A 148 -9.52 -14.71 -0.57
CA LEU A 148 -9.17 -16.06 -0.09
C LEU A 148 -8.68 -17.00 -1.20
N SER A 149 -8.83 -16.63 -2.47
CA SER A 149 -8.20 -17.35 -3.57
C SER A 149 -6.76 -16.89 -3.85
N CYS A 150 -6.28 -15.85 -3.14
CA CYS A 150 -4.93 -15.29 -3.22
C CYS A 150 -4.14 -15.45 -1.91
N SER A 151 -3.22 -14.54 -1.57
CA SER A 151 -2.36 -14.68 -0.39
C SER A 151 -3.12 -14.61 0.95
N ALA A 152 -4.35 -14.10 0.97
CA ALA A 152 -5.13 -13.98 2.22
C ALA A 152 -5.41 -15.34 2.89
N GLN A 153 -5.36 -16.45 2.15
CA GLN A 153 -5.46 -17.80 2.69
C GLN A 153 -4.22 -18.24 3.48
N LYS A 154 -3.09 -17.53 3.34
CA LYS A 154 -1.83 -17.83 4.02
C LYS A 154 -1.84 -17.19 5.39
N LEU A 155 -1.89 -18.03 6.42
CA LEU A 155 -1.70 -17.60 7.80
C LEU A 155 -0.31 -17.01 7.97
N SER A 156 -0.24 -15.84 8.63
CA SER A 156 1.04 -15.19 8.90
C SER A 156 1.88 -16.02 9.85
N ALA A 157 3.13 -16.27 9.48
CA ALA A 157 4.19 -16.76 10.37
C ALA A 157 5.13 -15.63 10.83
N GLY A 158 4.68 -14.37 10.73
CA GLY A 158 5.51 -13.19 10.96
C GLY A 158 6.42 -12.85 9.77
N ILE A 159 7.53 -12.18 10.03
CA ILE A 159 8.52 -11.82 9.02
C ILE A 159 9.31 -13.08 8.63
N ASN A 160 9.36 -13.41 7.34
CA ASN A 160 9.99 -14.61 6.81
C ASN A 160 10.77 -14.30 5.50
N PRO A 161 11.57 -15.25 4.96
CA PRO A 161 12.44 -14.97 3.80
C PRO A 161 11.74 -14.39 2.57
N PRO A 162 10.52 -14.82 2.17
CA PRO A 162 9.77 -14.19 1.09
C PRO A 162 9.56 -12.69 1.23
N HIS A 163 9.55 -12.16 2.45
CA HIS A 163 9.39 -10.73 2.72
C HIS A 163 10.58 -9.86 2.23
N THR A 164 11.67 -10.47 1.77
CA THR A 164 12.91 -9.76 1.41
C THR A 164 13.09 -9.54 -0.09
N VAL A 165 12.20 -10.10 -0.92
CA VAL A 165 12.31 -10.07 -2.38
C VAL A 165 10.94 -9.90 -3.03
N TYR A 166 10.85 -9.02 -4.02
CA TYR A 166 9.63 -8.81 -4.81
C TYR A 166 10.02 -8.63 -6.27
N TYR A 167 9.34 -9.34 -7.17
CA TYR A 167 9.58 -9.24 -8.62
C TYR A 167 11.06 -9.43 -9.00
N ASN A 168 11.72 -10.42 -8.36
CA ASN A 168 13.14 -10.74 -8.51
C ASN A 168 14.12 -9.65 -8.03
N ILE A 169 13.65 -8.66 -7.26
CA ILE A 169 14.47 -7.57 -6.70
C ILE A 169 14.51 -7.71 -5.18
N VAL A 170 15.72 -7.77 -4.61
CA VAL A 170 15.92 -7.82 -3.16
C VAL A 170 15.61 -6.45 -2.56
N ALA A 171 14.66 -6.37 -1.63
CA ALA A 171 14.24 -5.11 -1.01
C ALA A 171 15.38 -4.46 -0.19
N GLY A 172 16.30 -5.27 0.35
CA GLY A 172 17.48 -4.83 1.09
C GLY A 172 18.73 -4.66 0.23
N THR A 173 18.62 -4.51 -1.10
CA THR A 173 19.80 -4.35 -1.96
C THR A 173 20.64 -3.16 -1.45
N PRO A 174 21.88 -3.38 -0.98
CA PRO A 174 22.62 -2.39 -0.20
C PRO A 174 23.17 -1.22 -1.05
N TYR A 175 23.09 -1.33 -2.37
CA TYR A 175 23.65 -0.36 -3.29
C TYR A 175 22.54 0.28 -4.12
N CYS A 176 22.45 1.61 -4.04
CA CYS A 176 21.84 2.41 -5.10
C CYS A 176 22.83 2.45 -6.27
N ILE A 177 22.35 2.15 -7.48
CA ILE A 177 23.08 2.46 -8.72
C ILE A 177 22.98 3.95 -9.04
#